data_AF-M7AB81-F1
#
_entry.id   AF-M7AB81-F1
#
_cell.length_a   1.000
_cell.length_b   1.000
_cell.length_c   1.000
_cell.angle_alpha   90.00
_cell.angle_beta   90.00
_cell.angle_gamma   90.00
#
_symmetry.space_group_name_H-M   'P 1'
#
loop_
_entity.id
_entity.type
_entity.pdbx_description
1 polymer ?
#
loop_
_entity_poly.entity_id
_entity_poly.type
_entity_poly.pdbx_seq_one_letter_code
_entity_poly.pdbx_strand_id
1 'polypeptide(L)'
;MPPFLSKKIATVLTYNDLVAYRFPDTMRTLARIQQKFYLSRSIKRADKLLPISESTRNEVAEFFHIPLEKMEVVYPGIELSEFKNMFKEKPGERVDLLPKKFFLSVSTVEPRKNYKFLYSAYIEYSKK
;
A
#
# COMPACT_ATOMS: atom_id res chain seq x y z
N MET A 1 -1.06 -10.68 14.58
CA MET A 1 -1.85 -11.80 15.13
C MET A 1 -1.55 -11.99 16.62
N PRO A 2 -2.54 -12.26 17.48
CA PRO A 2 -2.32 -12.41 18.92
C PRO A 2 -1.28 -13.51 19.24
N PRO A 3 -0.34 -13.26 20.15
CA PRO A 3 0.78 -14.19 20.41
C PRO A 3 0.33 -15.56 20.93
N PHE A 4 -0.77 -15.62 21.69
CA PHE A 4 -1.27 -16.83 22.36
C PHE A 4 -2.49 -17.46 21.67
N LEU A 5 -2.73 -17.14 20.40
CA LEU A 5 -3.83 -17.77 19.67
C LEU A 5 -3.60 -19.29 19.56
N SER A 6 -4.64 -20.09 19.75
CA SER A 6 -4.55 -21.55 19.61
C SER A 6 -4.21 -21.93 18.16
N LYS A 7 -3.44 -23.01 17.97
CA LYS A 7 -3.17 -23.57 16.63
C LYS A 7 -4.39 -24.31 16.03
N LYS A 8 -5.42 -24.58 16.85
CA LYS A 8 -6.66 -25.22 16.40
C LYS A 8 -7.64 -24.26 15.72
N ILE A 9 -7.33 -22.95 15.75
CA ILE A 9 -8.17 -21.91 15.18
C ILE A 9 -7.57 -21.52 13.84
N ALA A 10 -8.36 -21.63 12.77
CA ALA A 10 -7.95 -21.19 11.44
C ALA A 10 -7.73 -19.67 11.41
N THR A 11 -6.67 -19.25 10.74
CA THR A 11 -6.20 -17.87 10.72
C THR A 11 -5.98 -17.38 9.30
N VAL A 12 -6.57 -16.23 9.00
CA VAL A 12 -6.41 -15.53 7.74
C VAL A 12 -5.77 -14.18 8.03
N LEU A 13 -4.72 -13.83 7.29
CA LEU A 13 -4.03 -12.55 7.43
C LEU A 13 -4.06 -11.78 6.11
N THR A 14 -4.78 -10.66 6.10
CA THR A 14 -4.64 -9.62 5.07
C THR A 14 -3.45 -8.74 5.41
N TYR A 15 -2.63 -8.44 4.41
CA TYR A 15 -1.48 -7.54 4.58
C TYR A 15 -1.34 -6.62 3.37
N ASN A 16 -0.95 -5.38 3.64
CA ASN A 16 -0.98 -4.31 2.66
C ASN A 16 0.39 -4.07 2.02
N ASP A 17 1.45 -4.04 2.83
CA ASP A 17 2.79 -3.72 2.35
C ASP A 17 3.88 -4.31 3.27
N LEU A 18 5.12 -4.22 2.79
CA LEU A 18 6.34 -4.53 3.52
C LEU A 18 7.18 -3.27 3.78
N VAL A 19 6.54 -2.11 4.03
CA VAL A 19 7.25 -0.82 4.18
C VAL A 19 8.32 -0.89 5.27
N ALA A 20 8.04 -1.55 6.40
CA ALA A 20 9.02 -1.73 7.47
C ALA A 20 10.31 -2.44 7.03
N TYR A 21 10.26 -3.24 5.96
CA TYR A 21 11.40 -3.94 5.37
C TYR A 21 12.02 -3.19 4.20
N ARG A 22 11.21 -2.64 3.30
CA ARG A 22 11.66 -1.96 2.07
C ARG A 22 12.08 -0.51 2.27
N PHE A 23 11.42 0.21 3.16
CA PHE A 23 11.65 1.63 3.44
C PHE A 23 11.82 1.85 4.95
N PRO A 24 12.82 1.21 5.58
CA PRO A 24 13.00 1.25 7.03
C PRO A 24 13.28 2.66 7.58
N ASP A 25 13.72 3.59 6.74
CA ASP A 25 14.06 4.96 7.14
C ASP A 25 12.86 5.90 7.15
N THR A 26 11.72 5.47 6.59
CA THR A 26 10.46 6.24 6.63
C THR A 26 9.65 5.98 7.91
N MET A 27 10.24 5.28 8.88
CA MET A 27 9.57 4.83 10.09
C MET A 27 10.38 5.14 11.34
N ARG A 28 9.69 5.44 12.44
CA ARG A 28 10.33 5.54 13.77
C ARG A 28 10.91 4.17 14.15
N THR A 29 12.14 4.16 14.70
CA THR A 29 12.89 2.93 15.00
C THR A 29 12.10 1.90 15.80
N LEU A 30 11.41 2.32 16.87
CA LEU A 30 10.61 1.42 17.70
C LEU A 30 9.43 0.82 16.93
N ALA A 31 8.69 1.64 16.17
CA ALA A 31 7.58 1.19 15.34
C ALA A 31 8.05 0.19 14.27
N ARG A 32 9.22 0.46 13.66
CA ARG A 32 9.84 -0.45 12.69
C ARG A 32 10.17 -1.81 13.30
N ILE A 33 10.84 -1.84 14.45
CA ILE A 33 11.22 -3.10 15.12
C ILE A 33 9.96 -3.89 15.49
N GLN A 34 8.99 -3.21 16.09
CA GLN A 34 7.71 -3.78 16.45
C GLN A 34 7.00 -4.39 15.22
N GLN A 35 6.87 -3.63 14.15
CA GLN A 35 6.19 -4.08 12.94
C GLN A 35 6.92 -5.24 12.27
N LYS A 36 8.26 -5.20 12.18
CA LYS A 36 9.05 -6.34 11.66
C LYS A 36 8.77 -7.62 12.46
N PHE A 37 8.82 -7.54 13.79
CA PHE A 37 8.59 -8.68 14.65
C PHE A 37 7.17 -9.26 14.50
N TYR A 38 6.13 -8.43 14.63
CA TYR A 38 4.76 -8.91 14.55
C TYR A 38 4.36 -9.34 13.15
N LEU A 39 4.84 -8.65 12.11
CA LEU A 39 4.52 -8.97 10.73
C LEU A 39 5.16 -10.29 10.30
N SER A 40 6.47 -10.49 10.56
CA SER A 40 7.14 -11.76 10.24
C SER A 40 6.50 -12.94 10.96
N ARG A 41 6.19 -12.79 12.26
CA ARG A 41 5.49 -13.81 13.04
C ARG A 41 4.11 -14.12 12.45
N SER A 42 3.34 -13.09 12.10
CA SER A 42 1.98 -13.26 11.59
C SER A 42 1.97 -13.92 10.22
N ILE A 43 2.86 -13.50 9.30
CA ILE A 43 2.98 -14.09 7.96
C ILE A 43 3.33 -15.59 8.04
N LYS A 44 4.32 -15.94 8.85
CA LYS A 44 4.76 -17.34 8.99
C LYS A 44 3.68 -18.22 9.61
N ARG A 45 2.89 -17.67 10.54
CA ARG A 45 1.93 -18.44 11.32
C ARG A 45 0.53 -18.52 10.70
N ALA A 46 0.09 -17.55 9.90
CA ALA A 46 -1.24 -17.57 9.29
C ALA A 46 -1.46 -18.83 8.45
N ASP A 47 -2.68 -19.35 8.40
CA ASP A 47 -3.02 -20.52 7.56
C ASP A 47 -3.22 -20.10 6.10
N LYS A 48 -3.87 -18.95 5.88
CA LYS A 48 -4.01 -18.30 4.57
C LYS A 48 -3.59 -16.84 4.62
N LEU A 49 -2.99 -16.36 3.55
CA LEU A 49 -2.53 -14.99 3.40
C LEU A 49 -3.29 -14.30 2.26
N LEU A 50 -3.73 -13.07 2.49
CA LEU A 50 -4.47 -12.25 1.53
C LEU A 50 -3.67 -10.99 1.17
N PRO A 51 -2.69 -11.07 0.23
CA PRO A 51 -2.08 -9.87 -0.33
C PRO A 51 -3.09 -8.98 -1.05
N ILE A 52 -2.89 -7.67 -0.96
CA ILE A 52 -3.73 -6.70 -1.68
C ILE A 52 -3.43 -6.55 -3.18
N SER A 53 -2.35 -7.17 -3.67
CA SER A 53 -1.97 -7.14 -5.09
C SER A 53 -1.01 -8.28 -5.43
N GLU A 54 -0.84 -8.56 -6.72
CA GLU A 54 0.20 -9.48 -7.21
C GLU A 54 1.62 -9.03 -6.83
N SER A 55 1.90 -7.73 -6.87
CA SER A 55 3.19 -7.17 -6.44
C SER A 55 3.47 -7.52 -4.98
N THR A 56 2.47 -7.27 -4.12
CA THR A 56 2.55 -7.56 -2.68
C THR A 56 2.71 -9.06 -2.42
N ARG A 57 2.01 -9.92 -3.19
CA ARG A 57 2.15 -11.38 -3.14
C ARG A 57 3.57 -11.84 -3.43
N ASN A 58 4.13 -11.37 -4.53
CA ASN A 58 5.47 -11.75 -4.97
C ASN A 58 6.53 -11.27 -3.98
N GLU A 59 6.39 -10.04 -3.47
CA GLU A 59 7.31 -9.51 -2.46
C GLU A 59 7.33 -10.36 -1.18
N VAL A 60 6.18 -10.84 -0.70
CA VAL A 60 6.15 -11.71 0.49
C VAL A 60 6.70 -13.09 0.19
N ALA A 61 6.40 -13.65 -0.98
CA ALA A 61 6.95 -14.93 -1.40
C ALA A 61 8.48 -14.89 -1.40
N GLU A 62 9.06 -13.85 -2.01
CA GLU A 62 10.50 -13.62 -2.08
C GLU A 62 11.10 -13.36 -0.69
N PHE A 63 10.53 -12.43 0.06
CA PHE A 63 11.12 -11.96 1.31
C PHE A 63 11.01 -12.95 2.47
N PHE A 64 9.91 -13.71 2.54
CA PHE A 64 9.64 -14.64 3.64
C PHE A 64 9.71 -16.11 3.24
N HIS A 65 10.02 -16.39 1.96
CA HIS A 65 10.06 -17.75 1.40
C HIS A 65 8.75 -18.52 1.61
N ILE A 66 7.62 -17.82 1.38
CA ILE A 66 6.29 -18.40 1.53
C ILE A 66 5.80 -18.91 0.16
N PRO A 67 5.31 -20.15 0.06
CA PRO A 67 4.74 -20.69 -1.18
C PRO A 67 3.57 -19.84 -1.68
N LEU A 68 3.49 -19.61 -2.99
CA LEU A 68 2.47 -18.77 -3.61
C LEU A 68 1.06 -19.34 -3.40
N GLU A 69 0.93 -20.65 -3.25
CA GLU A 69 -0.33 -21.39 -3.08
C GLU A 69 -0.98 -21.08 -1.72
N LYS A 70 -0.17 -20.67 -0.73
CA LYS A 70 -0.64 -20.20 0.58
C LYS A 70 -1.29 -18.81 0.51
N MET A 71 -1.11 -18.12 -0.60
CA MET A 71 -1.60 -16.76 -0.82
C MET A 71 -2.74 -16.71 -1.83
N GLU A 72 -3.66 -15.78 -1.62
CA GLU A 72 -4.72 -15.45 -2.57
C GLU A 72 -4.84 -13.94 -2.66
N VAL A 73 -4.68 -13.37 -3.85
CA VAL A 73 -4.74 -11.91 -4.03
C VAL A 73 -6.17 -11.46 -3.88
N VAL A 74 -6.40 -10.54 -2.94
CA VAL A 74 -7.70 -9.89 -2.74
C VAL A 74 -7.49 -8.39 -2.88
N TYR A 75 -7.88 -7.85 -4.04
CA TYR A 75 -7.76 -6.43 -4.31
C TYR A 75 -8.69 -5.61 -3.38
N PRO A 76 -8.21 -4.51 -2.78
CA PRO A 76 -9.07 -3.62 -2.02
C PRO A 76 -10.17 -3.05 -2.91
N GLY A 77 -11.40 -3.12 -2.41
CA GLY A 77 -12.54 -2.46 -3.05
C GLY A 77 -12.57 -0.96 -2.77
N ILE A 78 -13.45 -0.27 -3.49
CA ILE A 78 -13.85 1.12 -3.21
C ILE A 78 -15.37 1.17 -3.00
N GLU A 79 -15.82 1.99 -2.07
CA GLU A 79 -17.25 2.17 -1.82
C GLU A 79 -17.82 3.18 -2.82
N LEU A 80 -18.36 2.69 -3.94
CA LEU A 80 -18.83 3.55 -5.04
C LEU A 80 -19.95 4.50 -4.61
N SER A 81 -20.71 4.17 -3.57
CA SER A 81 -21.78 5.04 -3.06
C SER A 81 -21.25 6.36 -2.48
N GLU A 82 -20.05 6.36 -1.87
CA GLU A 82 -19.39 7.58 -1.36
C GLU A 82 -19.05 8.54 -2.50
N PHE A 83 -18.59 8.00 -3.64
CA PHE A 83 -18.21 8.83 -4.79
C PHE A 83 -19.41 9.40 -5.54
N LYS A 84 -20.56 8.71 -5.56
CA LYS A 84 -21.76 9.17 -6.29
C LYS A 84 -22.24 10.55 -5.86
N ASN A 85 -22.09 10.90 -4.59
CA ASN A 85 -22.50 12.21 -4.10
C ASN A 85 -21.44 13.28 -4.38
N MET A 86 -20.14 12.92 -4.35
CA MET A 86 -19.04 13.84 -4.65
C MET A 86 -19.08 14.38 -6.09
N PHE A 87 -19.56 13.59 -7.06
CA PHE A 87 -19.67 14.05 -8.45
C PHE A 87 -20.83 15.01 -8.72
N LYS A 88 -21.75 15.20 -7.76
CA LYS A 88 -22.88 16.14 -7.90
C LYS A 88 -22.51 17.56 -7.54
N GLU A 89 -21.49 17.74 -6.71
CA GLU A 89 -21.01 19.05 -6.30
C GLU A 89 -19.98 19.57 -7.30
N LYS A 90 -20.08 20.85 -7.65
CA LYS A 90 -19.04 21.50 -8.47
C LYS A 90 -17.73 21.48 -7.66
N PRO A 91 -16.59 21.11 -8.26
CA PRO A 91 -15.31 21.26 -7.60
C PRO A 91 -15.11 22.71 -7.14
N GLY A 92 -14.44 22.91 -6.01
CA GLY A 92 -14.21 24.25 -5.45
C GLY A 92 -13.50 25.18 -6.43
N GLU A 93 -13.65 26.49 -6.24
CA GLU A 93 -13.17 27.55 -7.15
C GLU A 93 -11.67 27.44 -7.54
N ARG A 94 -10.86 26.77 -6.71
CA ARG A 94 -9.45 26.49 -7.01
C ARG A 94 -9.24 25.63 -8.25
N VAL A 95 -10.22 24.79 -8.61
CA VAL A 95 -10.18 23.98 -9.82
C VAL A 95 -10.35 24.83 -11.07
N ASP A 96 -11.12 25.92 -10.99
CA ASP A 96 -11.30 26.86 -12.10
C ASP A 96 -10.00 27.61 -12.45
N LEU A 97 -9.02 27.64 -11.52
CA LEU A 97 -7.69 28.23 -11.71
C LEU A 97 -6.67 27.27 -12.33
N LEU A 98 -7.01 25.98 -12.49
CA LEU A 98 -6.07 24.99 -13.03
C LEU A 98 -5.89 25.17 -14.54
N PRO A 99 -4.68 24.95 -15.08
CA PRO A 99 -4.45 25.03 -16.51
C PRO A 99 -5.23 23.90 -17.23
N LYS A 100 -5.54 24.10 -18.52
CA LYS A 100 -6.26 23.09 -19.33
C LYS A 100 -5.57 21.73 -19.38
N LYS A 101 -4.24 21.69 -19.22
CA LYS A 101 -3.44 20.47 -19.17
C LYS A 101 -2.57 20.50 -17.93
N PHE A 102 -2.70 19.49 -17.08
CA PHE A 102 -1.91 19.34 -15.87
C PHE A 102 -1.69 17.86 -15.56
N PHE A 103 -0.68 17.59 -14.74
CA PHE A 103 -0.46 16.29 -14.14
C PHE A 103 -0.95 16.37 -12.70
N LEU A 104 -1.78 15.42 -12.26
CA LEU A 104 -2.27 15.35 -10.89
C LEU A 104 -1.65 14.15 -10.19
N SER A 105 -1.05 14.39 -9.02
CA SER A 105 -0.57 13.35 -8.14
C SER A 105 -1.02 13.66 -6.72
N VAL A 106 -1.74 12.71 -6.12
CA VAL A 106 -2.31 12.85 -4.77
C VAL A 106 -1.79 11.71 -3.91
N SER A 107 -0.95 12.02 -2.94
CA SER A 107 -0.53 11.10 -1.89
C SER A 107 0.18 11.87 -0.77
N THR A 108 0.39 11.25 0.39
CA THR A 108 1.30 11.78 1.40
C THR A 108 2.71 11.91 0.82
N VAL A 109 3.37 13.05 1.06
CA VAL A 109 4.72 13.30 0.57
C VAL A 109 5.70 12.44 1.34
N GLU A 110 6.02 11.27 0.79
CA GLU A 110 6.95 10.30 1.36
C GLU A 110 7.98 9.89 0.31
N PRO A 111 9.24 9.58 0.71
CA PRO A 111 10.30 9.19 -0.22
C PRO A 111 9.89 8.08 -1.21
N ARG A 112 9.12 7.09 -0.73
CA ARG A 112 8.64 5.95 -1.54
C ARG A 112 7.64 6.31 -2.65
N LYS A 113 7.07 7.52 -2.63
CA LYS A 113 6.15 8.00 -3.69
C LYS A 113 6.90 8.63 -4.86
N ASN A 114 8.21 8.81 -4.73
CA ASN A 114 9.13 9.21 -5.79
C ASN A 114 8.72 10.50 -6.54
N TYR A 115 8.24 11.50 -5.80
CA TYR A 115 7.86 12.81 -6.35
C TYR A 115 9.00 13.50 -7.12
N LYS A 116 10.26 13.25 -6.75
CA LYS A 116 11.43 13.77 -7.47
C LYS A 116 11.49 13.28 -8.91
N PHE A 117 11.21 11.99 -9.13
CA PHE A 117 11.13 11.44 -10.48
C PHE A 117 9.95 12.01 -11.25
N LEU A 118 8.76 12.08 -10.63
CA LEU A 118 7.58 12.67 -11.27
C LEU A 118 7.83 14.13 -11.72
N TYR A 119 8.47 14.93 -10.87
CA TYR A 119 8.83 16.30 -11.21
C TYR A 119 9.82 16.37 -12.39
N SER A 120 10.85 15.52 -12.37
CA SER A 120 11.84 15.46 -13.46
C SER A 120 11.19 15.06 -14.79
N ALA A 121 10.28 14.08 -14.76
CA ALA A 121 9.51 13.64 -15.92
C ALA A 121 8.58 14.75 -16.44
N TYR A 122 7.95 15.52 -15.55
CA TYR A 122 7.12 16.66 -15.92
C TYR A 122 7.93 17.74 -16.64
N ILE A 123 9.09 18.12 -16.10
CA ILE A 123 9.98 19.12 -16.73
C ILE A 123 10.41 18.67 -18.13
N GLU A 124 10.76 17.39 -18.30
CA GLU A 124 11.15 16.86 -19.60
C GLU A 124 9.97 16.83 -20.59
N TYR A 125 8.77 16.45 -20.14
CA TYR A 125 7.56 16.49 -20.95
C TYR A 125 7.22 17.92 -21.40
N SER A 126 7.39 18.92 -20.52
CA SER A 126 7.08 20.32 -20.81
C SER A 126 8.04 21.01 -21.80
N LYS A 127 9.15 20.38 -22.19
CA LYS A 127 10.04 20.89 -23.25
C LYS A 127 9.51 20.65 -24.66
N LYS A 128 8.56 19.73 -24.82
CA LYS A 128 7.85 19.48 -26.08
C LYS A 128 6.69 20.44 -26.24
#